data_AF-A0A1I5MB67-F1
#
_entry.id   AF-A0A1I5MB67-F1
#
_cell.length_a   1.000
_cell.length_b   1.000
_cell.length_c   1.000
_cell.angle_alpha   90.00
_cell.angle_beta   90.00
_cell.angle_gamma   90.00
#
_symmetry.space_group_name_H-M   'P 1'
#
loop_
_entity.id
_entity.type
_entity.pdbx_description
1 polymer ?
#
loop_
_entity_poly.entity_id
_entity_poly.type
_entity_poly.pdbx_seq_one_letter_code
_entity_poly.pdbx_strand_id
1 'polypeptide(L)'
;MRWIRGLPATAGLLLFGLVATAQEDEALYPAAQCAALWLGFSDYIGGTAEADLGRAFRDVAVRLSGDAARVDAFIAEQRPLMSLMIDAHVWEQDEDSRDIFERLAQTCEAFGARHPETRALLRAE
;
A
#
# COMPACT_ATOMS: atom_id res chain seq x y z
N MET A 1 -22.58 40.06 45.75
CA MET A 1 -23.26 39.52 44.55
C MET A 1 -23.16 37.99 44.60
N ARG A 2 -24.31 37.35 44.38
CA ARG A 2 -24.60 35.92 44.50
C ARG A 2 -24.33 35.22 43.15
N TRP A 3 -24.48 33.87 43.09
CA TRP A 3 -24.60 32.99 41.89
C TRP A 3 -23.24 32.43 41.39
N ILE A 4 -22.97 31.12 41.21
CA ILE A 4 -23.76 29.86 41.21
C ILE A 4 -22.83 28.68 41.62
N ARG A 5 -23.45 27.68 42.26
CA ARG A 5 -22.93 26.38 42.66
C ARG A 5 -22.79 25.41 41.47
N GLY A 6 -21.69 24.66 41.43
CA GLY A 6 -21.63 23.19 41.24
C GLY A 6 -21.94 22.58 39.86
N LEU A 7 -21.11 21.63 39.43
CA LEU A 7 -21.52 20.26 39.09
C LEU A 7 -20.29 19.33 39.08
N PRO A 8 -20.44 18.05 39.48
CA PRO A 8 -19.36 17.14 39.78
C PRO A 8 -19.11 16.09 38.68
N ALA A 9 -18.02 15.36 38.87
CA ALA A 9 -17.86 13.93 38.61
C ALA A 9 -17.67 13.43 37.16
N THR A 10 -16.73 12.49 37.08
CA THR A 10 -16.59 11.43 36.07
C THR A 10 -16.22 11.85 34.64
N ALA A 11 -14.95 12.21 34.43
CA ALA A 11 -14.27 11.92 33.17
C ALA A 11 -13.82 10.45 33.17
N GLY A 12 -14.79 9.55 32.98
CA GLY A 12 -14.54 8.13 32.78
C GLY A 12 -14.03 7.86 31.37
N LEU A 13 -12.88 7.17 31.30
CA LEU A 13 -12.46 6.24 30.24
C LEU A 13 -13.05 6.44 28.83
N LEU A 14 -12.33 7.17 27.98
CA LEU A 14 -12.41 7.03 26.52
C LEU A 14 -11.00 6.73 25.98
N LEU A 15 -10.50 5.51 26.22
CA LEU A 15 -9.22 5.02 25.70
C LEU A 15 -9.36 3.80 24.77
N PHE A 16 -10.57 3.49 24.29
CA PHE A 16 -10.84 2.31 23.46
C PHE A 16 -11.14 2.64 21.98
N GLY A 17 -10.32 3.50 21.34
CA GLY A 17 -10.56 3.92 19.95
C GLY A 17 -9.40 3.75 18.95
N LEU A 18 -8.18 3.42 19.39
CA LEU A 18 -6.97 3.59 18.56
C LEU A 18 -6.47 2.35 17.79
N VAL A 19 -7.24 1.27 17.70
CA VAL A 19 -6.70 0.00 17.15
C VAL A 19 -7.00 -0.20 15.65
N ALA A 20 -7.85 0.63 15.02
CA ALA A 20 -8.24 0.42 13.62
C ALA A 20 -7.21 0.94 12.59
N THR A 21 -6.52 2.05 12.87
CA THR A 21 -5.73 2.75 11.85
C THR A 21 -4.46 2.00 11.42
N ALA A 22 -3.85 1.21 12.30
CA ALA A 22 -2.62 0.48 12.00
C ALA A 22 -2.86 -0.67 11.01
N GLN A 23 -3.99 -1.37 11.15
CA GLN A 23 -4.34 -2.48 10.27
C GLN A 23 -4.84 -1.97 8.89
N GLU A 24 -5.45 -0.80 8.88
CA GLU A 24 -5.84 -0.07 7.65
C GLU A 24 -4.61 0.43 6.88
N ASP A 25 -3.60 0.96 7.58
CA ASP A 25 -2.33 1.36 6.96
C ASP A 25 -1.61 0.16 6.37
N GLU A 26 -1.55 -0.98 7.06
CA GLU A 26 -0.81 -2.17 6.60
C GLU A 26 -1.39 -2.79 5.31
N ALA A 27 -2.68 -2.59 5.05
CA ALA A 27 -3.34 -3.09 3.84
C ALA A 27 -3.11 -2.19 2.62
N LEU A 28 -3.03 -0.86 2.81
CA LEU A 28 -2.73 0.07 1.72
C LEU A 28 -1.21 0.15 1.47
N TYR A 29 -0.45 0.22 2.56
CA TYR A 29 0.99 0.23 2.55
C TYR A 29 1.56 -0.94 3.37
N PRO A 30 2.38 -1.82 2.80
CA PRO A 30 2.92 -1.75 1.44
C PRO A 30 2.06 -2.51 0.40
N ALA A 31 1.05 -3.29 0.80
CA ALA A 31 0.43 -4.27 -0.11
C ALA A 31 -0.23 -3.66 -1.36
N ALA A 32 -1.16 -2.71 -1.20
CA ALA A 32 -1.83 -2.08 -2.34
C ALA A 32 -0.87 -1.20 -3.16
N GLN A 33 0.11 -0.56 -2.51
CA GLN A 33 1.15 0.21 -3.21
C GLN A 33 2.04 -0.69 -4.08
N CYS A 34 2.42 -1.86 -3.59
CA CYS A 34 3.16 -2.85 -4.38
C CYS A 34 2.33 -3.40 -5.54
N ALA A 35 1.03 -3.61 -5.34
CA ALA A 35 0.14 -3.98 -6.44
C ALA A 35 0.12 -2.89 -7.53
N ALA A 36 -0.01 -1.62 -7.14
CA ALA A 36 0.03 -0.50 -8.08
C ALA A 36 1.37 -0.41 -8.82
N LEU A 37 2.50 -0.63 -8.13
CA LEU A 37 3.82 -0.64 -8.75
C LEU A 37 3.93 -1.68 -9.86
N TRP A 38 3.68 -2.95 -9.55
CA TRP A 38 3.89 -4.05 -10.49
C TRP A 38 2.86 -4.05 -11.63
N LEU A 39 1.62 -3.64 -11.36
CA LEU A 39 0.62 -3.44 -12.41
C LEU A 39 0.98 -2.26 -13.32
N GLY A 40 1.55 -1.19 -12.78
CA GLY A 40 2.05 -0.05 -13.57
C GLY A 40 3.29 -0.42 -14.38
N PHE A 41 4.17 -1.25 -13.82
CA PHE A 41 5.32 -1.77 -14.54
C PHE A 41 4.87 -2.67 -15.70
N SER A 42 3.92 -3.57 -15.44
CA SER A 42 3.31 -4.40 -16.47
C SER A 42 2.66 -3.58 -17.59
N ASP A 43 1.98 -2.47 -17.28
CA ASP A 43 1.45 -1.58 -18.33
C ASP A 43 2.55 -0.99 -19.20
N TYR A 44 3.69 -0.65 -18.59
CA TYR A 44 4.81 -0.04 -19.28
C TYR A 44 5.54 -1.04 -20.21
N ILE A 45 5.85 -2.24 -19.72
CA ILE A 45 6.63 -3.24 -20.50
C ILE A 45 5.79 -4.30 -21.21
N GLY A 46 4.49 -4.38 -20.93
CA GLY A 46 3.60 -5.42 -21.46
C GLY A 46 3.84 -6.82 -20.90
N GLY A 47 4.50 -6.94 -19.74
CA GLY A 47 4.94 -8.19 -19.13
C GLY A 47 3.85 -8.89 -18.32
N THR A 48 3.69 -10.20 -18.49
CA THR A 48 2.67 -10.99 -17.78
C THR A 48 3.09 -11.37 -16.36
N ALA A 49 4.40 -11.51 -16.10
CA ALA A 49 4.93 -11.87 -14.78
C ALA A 49 4.66 -10.76 -13.76
N GLU A 50 4.89 -9.50 -14.15
CA GLU A 50 4.65 -8.31 -13.35
C GLU A 50 3.15 -8.11 -13.12
N ALA A 51 2.32 -8.43 -14.12
CA ALA A 51 0.87 -8.42 -13.95
C ALA A 51 0.41 -9.47 -12.92
N ASP A 52 0.96 -10.68 -12.97
CA ASP A 52 0.65 -11.74 -12.02
C ASP A 52 1.12 -11.37 -10.61
N LEU A 53 2.31 -10.82 -10.48
CA LEU A 53 2.85 -10.36 -9.20
C LEU A 53 2.01 -9.21 -8.62
N GLY A 54 1.63 -8.25 -9.45
CA GLY A 54 0.75 -7.15 -9.07
C GLY A 54 -0.64 -7.62 -8.60
N ARG A 55 -1.23 -8.60 -9.29
CA ARG A 55 -2.47 -9.26 -8.85
C ARG A 55 -2.30 -9.96 -7.50
N ALA A 56 -1.18 -10.66 -7.29
CA ALA A 56 -0.91 -11.33 -6.02
C ALA A 56 -0.79 -10.34 -4.84
N PHE A 57 -0.12 -9.19 -5.03
CA PHE A 57 -0.08 -8.14 -4.00
C PHE A 57 -1.47 -7.54 -3.72
N ARG A 58 -2.30 -7.38 -4.76
CA ARG A 58 -3.68 -6.94 -4.60
C ARG A 58 -4.47 -7.92 -3.74
N ASP A 59 -4.31 -9.22 -3.95
CA ASP A 59 -4.97 -10.24 -3.12
C ASP A 59 -4.51 -10.21 -1.66
N VAL A 60 -3.22 -9.95 -1.40
CA VAL A 60 -2.71 -9.69 -0.04
C VAL A 60 -3.40 -8.48 0.59
N ALA A 61 -3.50 -7.36 -0.14
CA ALA A 61 -4.12 -6.12 0.34
C ALA A 61 -5.61 -6.33 0.67
N VAL A 62 -6.34 -7.05 -0.18
CA VAL A 62 -7.76 -7.38 0.07
C VAL A 62 -7.89 -8.28 1.30
N ARG A 63 -7.03 -9.29 1.47
CA ARG A 63 -7.06 -10.16 2.66
C ARG A 63 -6.80 -9.37 3.96
N LEU A 64 -5.86 -8.43 3.94
CA LEU A 64 -5.50 -7.64 5.13
C LEU A 64 -6.56 -6.60 5.49
N SER A 65 -7.14 -5.92 4.50
CA SER A 65 -8.17 -4.88 4.72
C SER A 65 -9.57 -5.43 4.93
N GLY A 66 -9.93 -6.52 4.24
CA GLY A 66 -11.31 -6.95 4.08
C GLY A 66 -12.15 -6.03 3.17
N ASP A 67 -11.53 -5.05 2.50
CA ASP A 67 -12.22 -4.04 1.66
C ASP A 67 -11.61 -4.00 0.25
N ALA A 68 -12.12 -4.88 -0.61
CA ALA A 68 -11.68 -4.96 -2.00
C ALA A 68 -11.91 -3.66 -2.77
N ALA A 69 -13.05 -2.99 -2.54
CA ALA A 69 -13.41 -1.79 -3.29
C ALA A 69 -12.43 -0.64 -3.02
N ARG A 70 -12.03 -0.46 -1.75
CA ARG A 70 -11.04 0.54 -1.37
C ARG A 70 -9.66 0.22 -1.93
N VAL A 71 -9.22 -1.04 -1.84
CA VAL A 71 -7.95 -1.48 -2.41
C VAL A 71 -7.91 -1.23 -3.92
N ASP A 72 -8.96 -1.62 -4.64
CA ASP A 72 -9.04 -1.45 -6.09
C ASP A 72 -9.07 0.03 -6.48
N ALA A 73 -9.76 0.88 -5.71
CA ALA A 73 -9.77 2.33 -5.92
C ALA A 73 -8.37 2.94 -5.74
N PHE A 74 -7.65 2.56 -4.67
CA PHE A 74 -6.28 3.01 -4.43
C PHE A 74 -5.33 2.57 -5.55
N ILE A 75 -5.41 1.30 -5.97
CA ILE A 75 -4.59 0.77 -7.07
C ILE A 75 -4.91 1.52 -8.37
N ALA A 76 -6.19 1.76 -8.68
CA ALA A 76 -6.58 2.47 -9.88
C ALA A 76 -6.05 3.92 -9.92
N GLU A 77 -5.99 4.59 -8.76
CA GLU A 77 -5.41 5.92 -8.64
C GLU A 77 -3.88 5.92 -8.78
N GLN A 78 -3.19 4.97 -8.16
CA GLN A 78 -1.72 4.95 -8.09
C GLN A 78 -1.04 4.31 -9.30
N ARG A 79 -1.66 3.29 -9.92
CA ARG A 79 -1.11 2.55 -11.07
C ARG A 79 -0.57 3.43 -12.21
N PRO A 80 -1.31 4.44 -12.72
CA PRO A 80 -0.79 5.32 -13.77
C PRO A 80 0.40 6.16 -13.29
N LEU A 81 0.42 6.56 -12.02
CA LEU A 81 1.56 7.30 -11.44
C LEU A 81 2.81 6.42 -11.35
N MET A 82 2.65 5.14 -11.00
CA MET A 82 3.75 4.18 -10.99
C MET A 82 4.32 3.95 -12.38
N SER A 83 3.46 3.84 -13.41
CA SER A 83 3.92 3.77 -14.80
C SER A 83 4.71 5.02 -15.21
N LEU A 84 4.27 6.22 -14.81
CA LEU A 84 5.00 7.47 -15.10
C LEU A 84 6.35 7.53 -14.36
N MET A 85 6.41 7.08 -13.12
CA MET A 85 7.67 6.99 -12.37
C MET A 85 8.66 6.04 -13.07
N ILE A 86 8.18 4.91 -13.60
CA ILE A 86 9.02 3.96 -14.35
C ILE A 86 9.47 4.57 -15.68
N ASP A 87 8.59 5.29 -16.39
CA ASP A 87 8.95 6.01 -17.61
C ASP A 87 10.06 7.05 -17.35
N ALA A 88 9.93 7.84 -16.28
CA ALA A 88 10.95 8.80 -15.84
C ALA A 88 12.27 8.10 -15.45
N HIS A 89 12.21 6.98 -14.73
CA HIS A 89 13.37 6.15 -14.41
C HIS A 89 14.12 5.69 -15.67
N VAL A 90 13.38 5.21 -16.68
CA VAL A 90 13.96 4.60 -17.89
C VAL A 90 14.47 5.65 -18.89
N TRP A 91 13.71 6.73 -19.14
CA TRP A 91 14.04 7.70 -20.18
C TRP A 91 14.87 8.89 -19.70
N GLU A 92 14.62 9.38 -18.49
CA GLU A 92 15.24 10.61 -18.00
C GLU A 92 16.53 10.35 -17.20
N GLN A 93 16.79 9.08 -16.83
CA GLN A 93 17.87 8.67 -15.92
C GLN A 93 17.94 9.50 -14.63
N ASP A 94 16.79 10.01 -14.19
CA ASP A 94 16.66 10.85 -13.01
C ASP A 94 17.02 10.04 -11.76
N GLU A 95 18.13 10.39 -11.11
CA GLU A 95 18.67 9.64 -9.97
C GLU A 95 17.65 9.53 -8.83
N ASP A 96 16.86 10.58 -8.60
CA ASP A 96 15.83 10.59 -7.55
C ASP A 96 14.71 9.60 -7.84
N SER A 97 14.22 9.54 -9.08
CA SER A 97 13.21 8.58 -9.52
C SER A 97 13.71 7.14 -9.45
N ARG A 98 14.99 6.90 -9.77
CA ARG A 98 15.65 5.59 -9.58
C ARG A 98 15.67 5.17 -8.12
N ASP A 99 16.12 6.07 -7.26
CA ASP A 99 16.18 5.86 -5.82
C ASP A 99 14.81 5.53 -5.22
N ILE A 100 13.75 6.22 -5.66
CA ILE A 100 12.38 5.94 -5.22
C ILE A 100 11.91 4.57 -5.70
N PHE A 101 12.10 4.26 -6.97
CA PHE A 101 11.73 2.96 -7.54
C PHE A 101 12.45 1.81 -6.83
N GLU A 102 13.77 1.90 -6.66
CA GLU A 102 14.58 0.86 -6.03
C GLU A 102 14.18 0.62 -4.56
N ARG A 103 13.96 1.69 -3.78
CA ARG A 103 13.47 1.57 -2.40
C ARG A 103 12.09 0.93 -2.33
N LEU A 104 11.19 1.28 -3.24
CA LEU A 104 9.85 0.72 -3.28
C LEU A 104 9.89 -0.76 -3.69
N ALA A 105 10.68 -1.11 -4.72
CA ALA A 105 10.86 -2.50 -5.14
C ALA A 105 11.42 -3.37 -4.00
N GLN A 106 12.44 -2.90 -3.27
CA GLN A 106 12.99 -3.60 -2.10
C GLN A 106 11.94 -3.78 -0.99
N THR A 107 11.12 -2.75 -0.75
CA THR A 107 10.00 -2.84 0.21
C THR A 107 9.00 -3.93 -0.21
N CYS A 108 8.67 -3.97 -1.50
CA CYS A 108 7.75 -4.97 -2.05
C CYS A 108 8.33 -6.39 -1.99
N GLU A 109 9.62 -6.58 -2.28
CA GLU A 109 10.29 -7.87 -2.16
C GLU A 109 10.28 -8.37 -0.71
N ALA A 110 10.74 -7.54 0.24
CA ALA A 110 10.81 -7.89 1.66
C ALA A 110 9.42 -8.16 2.27
N PHE A 111 8.41 -7.40 1.86
CA PHE A 111 7.03 -7.66 2.26
C PHE A 111 6.49 -8.94 1.61
N GLY A 112 6.59 -9.04 0.29
CA GLY A 112 6.05 -10.16 -0.48
C GLY A 112 6.66 -11.51 -0.13
N ALA A 113 7.93 -11.55 0.29
CA ALA A 113 8.56 -12.76 0.81
C ALA A 113 7.85 -13.32 2.06
N ARG A 114 7.15 -12.48 2.83
CA ARG A 114 6.40 -12.90 4.03
C ARG A 114 4.97 -13.35 3.72
N HIS A 115 4.45 -13.10 2.51
CA HIS A 115 3.08 -13.46 2.14
C HIS A 115 3.02 -14.60 1.12
N PRO A 116 2.24 -15.67 1.38
CA PRO A 116 2.23 -16.85 0.53
C PRO A 116 1.78 -16.57 -0.91
N GLU A 117 0.89 -15.61 -1.13
CA GLU A 117 0.36 -15.23 -2.45
C GLU A 117 1.46 -14.73 -3.39
N THR A 118 2.43 -13.98 -2.86
CA THR A 118 3.51 -13.33 -3.62
C THR A 118 4.81 -14.13 -3.58
N ARG A 119 5.08 -14.86 -2.49
CA ARG A 119 6.37 -15.56 -2.26
C ARG A 119 6.71 -16.62 -3.31
N ALA A 120 5.72 -17.23 -3.97
CA ALA A 120 5.97 -18.19 -5.03
C ALA A 120 6.47 -17.50 -6.31
N LEU A 121 5.89 -16.34 -6.63
CA LEU A 121 6.21 -15.56 -7.82
C LEU A 121 7.58 -14.89 -7.70
N LEU A 122 7.88 -14.29 -6.55
CA LEU A 122 9.19 -13.65 -6.27
C LEU A 122 10.39 -14.60 -6.27
N ARG A 123 10.17 -15.93 -6.24
CA ARG A 123 11.25 -16.93 -6.30
C ARG A 123 11.41 -17.56 -7.68
N ALA A 124 10.55 -17.20 -8.62
CA ALA A 124 10.58 -17.68 -9.99
C ALA A 124 11.35 -16.74 -10.94
N GLU A 125 11.68 -15.54 -10.46
CA GLU A 125 12.55 -14.55 -11.10
C GLU A 125 14.02 -14.78 -10.72
#